data_AF-U1NWH4-F1
#
_entry.id   AF-U1NWH4-F1
#
_cell.length_a   1.000
_cell.length_b   1.000
_cell.length_c   1.000
_cell.angle_alpha   90.00
_cell.angle_beta   90.00
_cell.angle_gamma   90.00
#
_symmetry.space_group_name_H-M   'P 1'
#
loop_
_entity.id
_entity.type
_entity.pdbx_description
1 polymer ?
#
loop_
_entity_poly.entity_id
_entity_poly.type
_entity_poly.pdbx_seq_one_letter_code
_entity_poly.pdbx_strand_id
1 'polypeptide(L)'
;MTERVRILHVDDDPEFAELAATFLERERESFSVDTAGDAVGGLEMLRETAYDCIVSDYDMSGMSGIELLETVRETYSGPAVRAVHRKGERGGCE
;
A
#
# COMPACT_ATOMS: atom_id res chain seq x y z
N MET A 1 -20.49 10.38 -11.46
CA MET A 1 -19.04 10.34 -11.73
C MET A 1 -18.49 9.26 -10.82
N THR A 2 -17.94 8.18 -11.35
CA THR A 2 -17.27 7.18 -10.52
C THR A 2 -15.93 7.76 -10.12
N GLU A 3 -15.80 8.17 -8.86
CA GLU A 3 -14.51 8.58 -8.29
C GLU A 3 -13.58 7.36 -8.37
N ARG A 4 -12.51 7.46 -9.14
CA ARG A 4 -11.50 6.39 -9.20
C ARG A 4 -10.69 6.46 -7.93
N VAL A 5 -10.65 5.36 -7.19
CA VAL A 5 -9.87 5.24 -5.96
C VAL A 5 -8.53 4.65 -6.34
N ARG A 6 -7.46 5.40 -6.10
CA ARG A 6 -6.09 4.94 -6.36
C ARG A 6 -5.50 4.36 -5.08
N ILE A 7 -5.01 3.13 -5.17
CA ILE A 7 -4.44 2.39 -4.06
C ILE A 7 -2.99 2.08 -4.39
N LEU A 8 -2.08 2.44 -3.50
CA LEU A 8 -0.68 2.03 -3.59
C LEU A 8 -0.46 0.83 -2.69
N HIS A 9 0.01 -0.28 -3.24
CA HIS A 9 0.36 -1.46 -2.48
C HIS A 9 1.88 -1.66 -2.47
N VAL A 10 2.48 -1.67 -1.28
CA VAL A 10 3.93 -1.81 -1.09
C VAL A 10 4.21 -3.18 -0.48
N ASP A 11 4.84 -4.05 -1.27
CA ASP A 11 5.13 -5.44 -0.92
C ASP A 11 6.43 -5.89 -1.61
N ASP A 12 7.35 -6.53 -0.91
CA ASP A 12 8.59 -7.04 -1.48
C ASP A 12 8.39 -8.31 -2.33
N ASP A 13 7.21 -8.94 -2.22
CA ASP A 13 6.81 -10.08 -3.01
C ASP A 13 5.94 -9.65 -4.22
N PRO A 14 6.50 -9.64 -5.44
CA PRO A 14 5.76 -9.17 -6.62
C PRO A 14 4.58 -10.07 -6.98
N GLU A 15 4.64 -11.38 -6.68
CA GLU A 15 3.54 -12.31 -6.94
C GLU A 15 2.34 -11.98 -6.04
N PHE A 16 2.61 -11.69 -4.76
CA PHE A 16 1.58 -11.24 -3.84
C PHE A 16 0.99 -9.88 -4.24
N ALA A 17 1.86 -8.95 -4.65
CA ALA A 17 1.46 -7.61 -5.06
C ALA A 17 0.49 -7.63 -6.27
N GLU A 18 0.82 -8.41 -7.32
CA GLU A 18 -0.05 -8.57 -8.49
C GLU A 18 -1.38 -9.25 -8.14
N LEU A 19 -1.34 -10.25 -7.25
CA LEU A 19 -2.55 -10.92 -6.78
C LEU A 19 -3.47 -9.93 -6.07
N ALA A 20 -2.93 -9.14 -5.13
CA ALA A 20 -3.68 -8.13 -4.40
C ALA A 20 -4.29 -7.08 -5.36
N ALA A 21 -3.51 -6.58 -6.32
CA ALA A 21 -3.99 -5.65 -7.34
C ALA A 21 -5.17 -6.24 -8.12
N THR A 22 -5.01 -7.46 -8.64
CA THR A 22 -6.07 -8.15 -9.40
C THR A 22 -7.34 -8.35 -8.57
N PHE A 23 -7.22 -8.69 -7.28
CA PHE A 23 -8.36 -8.85 -6.39
C PHE A 23 -9.10 -7.52 -6.18
N LEU A 24 -8.37 -6.45 -5.88
CA LEU A 24 -8.94 -5.12 -5.62
C LEU A 24 -9.61 -4.53 -6.87
N GLU A 25 -8.98 -4.64 -8.03
CA GLU A 25 -9.56 -4.20 -9.31
C GLU A 25 -10.82 -5.01 -9.68
N ARG A 26 -10.87 -6.29 -9.30
CA ARG A 26 -12.06 -7.14 -9.48
C ARG A 26 -13.21 -6.76 -8.55
N GLU A 27 -12.92 -6.32 -7.32
CA GLU A 27 -13.97 -5.89 -6.39
C GLU A 27 -14.70 -4.64 -6.92
N ARG A 28 -13.96 -3.70 -7.53
CA ARG A 28 -14.54 -2.51 -8.18
C ARG A 28 -13.72 -2.06 -9.38
N GLU A 29 -14.39 -1.90 -10.52
CA GLU A 29 -13.82 -1.35 -11.76
C GLU A 29 -13.25 0.08 -11.62
N SER A 30 -13.66 0.80 -10.56
CA SER A 30 -13.15 2.13 -10.25
C SER A 30 -11.88 2.13 -9.39
N PHE A 31 -11.41 0.97 -8.94
CA PHE A 31 -10.15 0.86 -8.20
C PHE A 31 -9.00 0.73 -9.19
N SER A 32 -7.93 1.46 -8.90
CA SER A 32 -6.67 1.39 -9.65
C SER A 32 -5.58 1.11 -8.63
N VAL A 33 -4.90 -0.02 -8.78
CA VAL A 33 -3.86 -0.43 -7.82
C VAL A 33 -2.49 -0.33 -8.48
N ASP A 34 -1.61 0.47 -7.89
CA ASP A 34 -0.19 0.51 -8.25
C ASP A 34 0.60 -0.29 -7.21
N THR A 35 1.63 -1.02 -7.64
CA THR A 35 2.45 -1.86 -6.78
C THR A 35 3.89 -1.34 -6.68
N ALA A 36 4.48 -1.42 -5.50
CA ALA A 36 5.86 -1.04 -5.22
C ALA A 36 6.59 -2.18 -4.51
N GLY A 37 7.79 -2.51 -4.98
CA GLY A 37 8.63 -3.59 -4.42
C GLY A 37 9.32 -3.24 -3.10
N ASP A 38 9.27 -1.98 -2.69
CA ASP A 38 9.97 -1.49 -1.51
C ASP A 38 9.40 -0.15 -1.03
N ALA A 39 9.74 0.22 0.21
CA ALA A 39 9.26 1.43 0.83
C ALA A 39 9.73 2.72 0.10
N VAL A 40 10.93 2.72 -0.48
CA VAL A 40 11.47 3.90 -1.16
C VAL A 40 10.68 4.13 -2.45
N GLY A 41 10.49 3.09 -3.26
CA GLY A 41 9.68 3.15 -4.47
C GLY A 41 8.23 3.57 -4.17
N GLY A 42 7.64 3.07 -3.08
CA GLY A 42 6.31 3.50 -2.63
C GLY A 42 6.25 4.99 -2.28
N LEU A 43 7.26 5.51 -1.59
CA LEU A 43 7.36 6.95 -1.27
C LEU A 43 7.56 7.81 -2.52
N GLU A 44 8.35 7.37 -3.48
CA GLU A 44 8.53 8.08 -4.75
C GLU A 44 7.20 8.16 -5.53
N MET A 45 6.48 7.05 -5.64
CA MET A 45 5.17 7.03 -6.28
C MET A 45 4.18 7.96 -5.58
N LEU A 46 4.18 8.01 -4.25
CA LEU A 46 3.34 8.94 -3.47
C LEU A 46 3.68 10.41 -3.69
N ARG A 47 4.95 10.71 -4.00
CA ARG A 47 5.39 12.08 -4.33
C ARG A 47 4.94 12.50 -5.72
N GLU A 48 4.94 11.57 -6.67
CA GLU A 48 4.54 11.84 -8.05
C GLU A 48 3.02 11.76 -8.27
N THR A 49 2.35 10.90 -7.51
CA THR A 49 0.93 10.56 -7.69
C THR A 49 0.17 10.63 -6.36
N ALA A 50 -1.03 11.23 -6.41
CA ALA A 50 -1.94 11.22 -5.28
C ALA A 50 -2.67 9.87 -5.18
N TYR A 51 -2.58 9.24 -4.02
CA TYR A 51 -3.27 8.00 -3.68
C TYR A 51 -4.30 8.23 -2.57
N ASP A 52 -5.40 7.50 -2.63
CA ASP A 52 -6.47 7.50 -1.62
C ASP A 52 -6.22 6.44 -0.54
N CYS A 53 -5.44 5.41 -0.84
CA CYS A 53 -5.14 4.35 0.11
C CYS A 53 -3.71 3.86 -0.11
N ILE A 54 -3.02 3.55 0.98
CA ILE A 54 -1.72 2.90 0.92
C ILE A 54 -1.78 1.64 1.78
N VAL A 55 -1.34 0.53 1.21
CA VAL A 55 -1.28 -0.76 1.89
C VAL A 55 0.17 -1.22 1.89
N SER A 56 0.83 -1.21 3.05
CA SER A 56 2.17 -1.79 3.18
C SER A 56 2.16 -3.07 4.00
N ASP A 57 3.00 -4.04 3.62
CA ASP A 57 3.35 -5.13 4.54
C ASP A 57 4.25 -4.59 5.68
N TYR A 58 4.21 -5.29 6.81
CA TYR A 58 5.01 -5.05 7.99
C TYR A 58 6.34 -5.85 7.95
N ASP A 59 6.36 -7.05 7.37
CA ASP A 59 7.51 -7.99 7.41
C ASP A 59 8.54 -7.71 6.28
N MET A 60 8.80 -6.43 5.96
CA MET A 60 9.84 -6.04 5.01
C MET A 60 11.23 -6.02 5.67
N SER A 61 12.19 -6.71 5.07
CA SER A 61 13.60 -6.75 5.53
C SER A 61 14.35 -5.47 5.13
N GLY A 62 14.17 -4.38 5.87
CA GLY A 62 14.88 -3.12 5.62
C GLY A 62 14.22 -1.92 6.28
N MET A 63 13.60 -1.05 5.48
CA MET A 63 12.71 -0.01 5.98
C MET A 63 11.38 -0.67 6.36
N SER A 64 11.10 -0.75 7.67
CA SER A 64 9.82 -1.28 8.13
C SER A 64 8.68 -0.44 7.55
N GLY A 65 7.57 -1.07 7.15
CA GLY A 65 6.37 -0.37 6.67
C GLY A 65 5.85 0.73 7.62
N ILE A 66 6.28 0.68 8.89
CA ILE A 66 6.09 1.74 9.89
C ILE A 66 6.81 3.05 9.49
N GLU A 67 8.09 3.03 9.10
CA GLU A 67 8.85 4.24 8.75
C GLU A 67 8.28 4.90 7.48
N LEU A 68 7.82 4.09 6.53
CA LEU A 68 7.06 4.56 5.37
C LEU A 68 5.82 5.33 5.83
N LEU A 69 5.02 4.73 6.72
CA LEU A 69 3.82 5.38 7.23
C LEU A 69 4.07 6.60 8.09
N GLU A 70 5.11 6.61 8.91
CA GLU A 70 5.49 7.79 9.68
C GLU A 70 5.82 8.93 8.73
N THR A 71 6.64 8.66 7.70
CA THR A 71 6.97 9.62 6.65
C THR A 71 5.72 10.12 5.92
N VAL A 72 4.80 9.21 5.56
CA VAL A 72 3.54 9.57 4.90
C VAL A 72 2.63 10.36 5.82
N ARG A 73 2.54 10.02 7.10
CA ARG A 73 1.69 10.73 8.07
C ARG A 73 2.21 12.13 8.36
N GLU A 74 3.54 12.31 8.38
CA GLU A 74 4.17 13.62 8.53
C GLU A 74 4.06 14.47 7.26
N THR A 75 4.22 13.86 6.09
CA THR A 75 4.24 14.57 4.79
C THR A 75 2.84 14.82 4.23
N TYR A 76 1.91 13.89 4.44
CA TYR A 76 0.55 13.88 3.90
C TYR A 76 -0.46 13.89 5.05
N SER A 77 -0.58 15.04 5.73
CA SER A 77 -1.59 15.27 6.79
C SER A 77 -3.01 15.54 6.26
N GLY A 78 -3.31 15.07 5.04
CA GLY A 78 -4.60 15.29 4.37
C GLY A 78 -5.64 14.21 4.70
N PRO A 79 -6.94 14.51 4.57
CA PRO A 79 -8.04 13.60 4.92
C PRO A 79 -8.16 12.34 4.04
N ALA A 80 -7.32 12.20 3.00
CA ALA A 80 -7.49 11.19 1.96
C ALA A 80 -6.61 9.96 2.12
N VAL A 81 -5.43 10.04 2.75
CA VAL A 81 -4.49 8.90 2.74
C VAL A 81 -4.77 7.99 3.93
N ARG A 82 -5.58 6.95 3.72
CA ARG A 82 -5.78 5.92 4.73
C ARG A 82 -4.70 4.85 4.58
N ALA A 83 -3.79 4.82 5.53
CA ALA A 83 -2.79 3.79 5.59
C ALA A 83 -3.34 2.53 6.28
N VAL A 84 -3.20 1.40 5.62
CA VAL A 84 -3.59 0.09 6.14
C VAL A 84 -2.35 -0.78 6.21
N HIS A 85 -2.08 -1.33 7.40
CA HIS A 85 -1.06 -2.34 7.58
C HIS A 85 -1.71 -3.70 7.70
N ARG A 86 -1.16 -4.68 6.99
CA ARG A 86 -1.42 -6.07 7.30
C ARG A 86 -0.38 -6.54 8.31
N LYS A 87 -0.78 -6.72 9.57
CA LYS A 87 0.04 -7.50 10.50
C LYS A 87 -0.06 -8.95 10.05
N GLY A 88 1.01 -9.51 9.51
CA GLY A 88 1.13 -10.95 9.33
C GLY A 88 0.94 -11.62 10.69
N GLU A 89 -0.25 -12.18 10.93
CA GLU A 89 -0.50 -13.04 12.08
C GLU A 89 0.26 -14.35 11.84
N ARG A 90 1.57 -14.35 12.12
CA ARG A 90 2.27 -15.60 12.43
C ARG A 90 1.94 -15.98 13.87
N GLY A 91 0.81 -16.66 14.03
CA GLY A 91 0.49 -17.49 15.18
C GLY A 91 -0.57 -18.46 14.71
N GLY A 92 -0.35 -19.77 14.62
CA GLY A 92 0.63 -20.66 15.22
C GLY A 92 -0.13 -21.99 15.28
N CYS A 93 0.47 -23.09 14.84
CA CYS A 93 -0.14 -24.39 15.05
C CYS A 93 -0.38 -24.61 16.55
N GLU A 94 -1.63 -24.88 16.92
CA GLU A 94 -2.00 -25.78 18.03
C GLU A 94 -3.03 -26.79 17.50
#